data_AF-A0A806TFA9-F1
#
_entry.id   AF-A0A806TFA9-F1
#
_cell.length_a   1.000
_cell.length_b   1.000
_cell.length_c   1.000
_cell.angle_alpha   90.00
_cell.angle_beta   90.00
_cell.angle_gamma   90.00
#
_symmetry.space_group_name_H-M   'P 1'
#
loop_
_entity.id
_entity.type
_entity.pdbx_description
1 polymer ?
#
loop_
_entity_poly.entity_id
_entity_poly.type
_entity_poly.pdbx_seq_one_letter_code
_entity_poly.pdbx_strand_id
1 'polypeptide(L)'
;MDHFFVNLIPNGYYDYEENEVLPAHELILRPLLLCAKECYVYGLKKDTELFQQCNDILSFTRNKYKLDLKKEVIKGYEQLWNATGWQRGSILIFLEPEKLKKLNIFTSCYDPSISENPNSGESAAAIRFCKDVVTKEKLVGLCFSASNGIEYMKVYAESDTLKELYECALVQALSSSSDSIYTPQKKRRKLPR
;
A
#
# COMPACT_ATOMS: atom_id res chain seq x y z
N MET A 1 19.71 -3.08 0.89
CA MET A 1 18.51 -3.69 0.28
C MET A 1 17.74 -2.58 -0.36
N ASP A 2 17.71 -2.66 -1.68
CA ASP A 2 17.07 -1.69 -2.56
C ASP A 2 15.56 -1.91 -2.58
N HIS A 3 14.85 -0.99 -3.21
CA HIS A 3 13.41 -1.04 -3.39
C HIS A 3 13.05 -0.27 -4.65
N PHE A 4 11.87 -0.54 -5.19
CA PHE A 4 11.21 0.35 -6.15
C PHE A 4 9.84 0.73 -5.60
N PHE A 5 9.22 1.75 -6.16
CA PHE A 5 7.85 2.13 -5.86
C PHE A 5 6.99 2.06 -7.12
N VAL A 6 5.70 1.85 -6.90
CA VAL A 6 4.65 1.95 -7.92
C VAL A 6 3.52 2.79 -7.35
N ASN A 7 2.92 3.62 -8.19
CA ASN A 7 1.73 4.36 -7.84
C ASN A 7 0.50 3.45 -8.02
N LEU A 8 -0.45 3.50 -7.09
CA LEU A 8 -1.70 2.72 -7.15
C LEU A 8 -2.85 3.55 -7.73
N ILE A 9 -2.69 4.87 -7.76
CA ILE A 9 -3.62 5.82 -8.37
C ILE A 9 -2.81 6.68 -9.36
N PRO A 10 -3.44 7.23 -10.41
CA PRO A 10 -2.73 8.01 -11.40
C PRO A 10 -2.27 9.36 -10.85
N ASN A 11 -1.18 9.87 -11.40
CA ASN A 11 -0.66 11.20 -11.03
C ASN A 11 -1.74 12.27 -11.19
N GLY A 12 -1.93 13.07 -10.14
CA GLY A 12 -2.92 14.15 -10.12
C GLY A 12 -4.28 13.76 -9.54
N TYR A 13 -4.47 12.49 -9.16
CA TYR A 13 -5.65 12.02 -8.42
C TYR A 13 -5.40 12.03 -6.90
N TYR A 14 -4.80 13.10 -6.36
CA TYR A 14 -4.42 13.16 -4.94
C TYR A 14 -5.50 13.76 -4.02
N ASP A 15 -6.55 14.33 -4.60
CA ASP A 15 -7.62 15.02 -3.86
C ASP A 15 -8.80 14.09 -3.50
N TYR A 16 -8.54 12.80 -3.24
CA TYR A 16 -9.58 11.85 -2.82
C TYR A 16 -9.93 12.04 -1.34
N GLU A 17 -11.18 11.75 -0.98
CA GLU A 17 -11.59 11.76 0.43
C GLU A 17 -11.14 10.48 1.13
N GLU A 18 -10.74 10.54 2.41
CA GLU A 18 -10.19 9.35 3.11
C GLU A 18 -11.21 8.19 3.22
N ASN A 19 -12.50 8.49 3.19
CA ASN A 19 -13.57 7.47 3.19
C ASN A 19 -14.02 7.05 1.77
N GLU A 20 -13.38 7.57 0.72
CA GLU A 20 -13.74 7.28 -0.67
C GLU A 20 -13.34 5.86 -1.06
N VAL A 21 -14.25 5.14 -1.72
CA VAL A 21 -13.94 3.85 -2.34
C VAL A 21 -13.18 4.09 -3.63
N LEU A 22 -11.94 3.62 -3.69
CA LEU A 22 -11.05 3.82 -4.83
C LEU A 22 -10.90 2.53 -5.64
N PRO A 23 -10.77 2.59 -6.97
CA PRO A 23 -10.50 1.41 -7.79
C PRO A 23 -9.31 0.56 -7.30
N ALA A 24 -8.27 1.19 -6.75
CA ALA A 24 -7.12 0.51 -6.16
C ALA A 24 -7.49 -0.48 -5.04
N HIS A 25 -8.59 -0.25 -4.33
CA HIS A 25 -9.08 -1.17 -3.29
C HIS A 25 -9.42 -2.54 -3.85
N GLU A 26 -10.10 -2.58 -4.99
CA GLU A 26 -10.55 -3.84 -5.62
C GLU A 26 -9.52 -4.40 -6.60
N LEU A 27 -8.84 -3.55 -7.36
CA LEU A 27 -7.93 -3.97 -8.43
C LEU A 27 -6.53 -4.37 -7.93
N ILE A 28 -6.09 -3.82 -6.79
CA ILE A 28 -4.74 -4.00 -6.29
C ILE A 28 -4.79 -4.59 -4.88
N LEU A 29 -5.44 -3.89 -3.95
CA LEU A 29 -5.38 -4.24 -2.54
C LEU A 29 -6.09 -5.56 -2.22
N ARG A 30 -7.30 -5.79 -2.75
CA ARG A 30 -8.02 -7.06 -2.54
C ARG A 30 -7.24 -8.28 -3.04
N PRO A 31 -6.69 -8.32 -4.28
CA PRO A 31 -5.81 -9.40 -4.73
C PRO A 31 -4.59 -9.61 -3.82
N LEU A 32 -3.96 -8.53 -3.36
CA LEU A 32 -2.81 -8.61 -2.45
C LEU A 32 -3.19 -9.27 -1.13
N LEU A 33 -4.27 -8.82 -0.49
CA LEU A 33 -4.68 -9.31 0.83
C LEU A 33 -5.18 -10.76 0.81
N LEU A 34 -5.79 -11.20 -0.30
CA LEU A 34 -6.19 -12.60 -0.49
C LEU A 34 -4.98 -13.57 -0.55
N CYS A 35 -3.82 -13.08 -1.00
CA CYS A 35 -2.60 -13.86 -1.11
C CYS A 35 -1.57 -13.59 -0.01
N ALA A 36 -1.80 -12.58 0.82
CA ALA A 36 -0.90 -12.16 1.87
C ALA A 36 -0.73 -13.26 2.92
N LYS A 37 0.52 -13.46 3.35
CA LYS A 37 0.82 -14.25 4.56
C LYS A 37 0.46 -13.46 5.80
N GLU A 38 0.89 -12.20 5.84
CA GLU A 38 0.70 -11.31 6.97
C GLU A 38 0.50 -9.88 6.50
N CYS A 39 -0.29 -9.12 7.27
CA CYS A 39 -0.46 -7.68 7.10
C CYS A 39 -0.37 -6.99 8.46
N TYR A 40 0.37 -5.89 8.53
CA TYR A 40 0.62 -5.16 9.76
C TYR A 40 0.43 -3.66 9.62
N VAL A 41 -0.10 -3.03 10.67
CA VAL A 41 -0.24 -1.58 10.81
C VAL A 41 0.72 -1.08 11.89
N TYR A 42 1.60 -0.16 11.54
CA TYR A 42 2.59 0.45 12.42
C TYR A 42 2.27 1.92 12.69
N GLY A 43 2.21 2.32 13.96
CA GLY A 43 2.06 3.72 14.35
C GLY A 43 0.61 4.20 14.48
N LEU A 44 -0.37 3.32 14.28
CA LEU A 44 -1.78 3.61 14.62
C LEU A 44 -1.94 3.78 16.14
N LYS A 45 -2.44 4.93 16.57
CA LYS A 45 -2.60 5.26 18.00
C LYS A 45 -3.95 4.78 18.52
N LYS A 46 -4.01 4.28 19.76
CA LYS A 46 -5.25 3.67 20.34
C LYS A 46 -6.35 4.68 20.66
N ASP A 47 -5.99 5.94 20.84
CA ASP A 47 -6.86 7.04 21.22
C ASP A 47 -7.47 7.76 20.01
N THR A 48 -7.24 7.27 18.78
CA THR A 48 -7.80 7.87 17.57
C THR A 48 -9.11 7.21 17.18
N GLU A 49 -9.97 7.98 16.51
CA GLU A 49 -11.21 7.48 15.92
C GLU A 49 -10.96 6.35 14.92
N LEU A 50 -9.93 6.51 14.07
CA LEU A 50 -9.53 5.48 13.11
C LEU A 50 -9.21 4.14 13.79
N PHE A 51 -8.55 4.15 14.94
CA PHE A 51 -8.31 2.91 15.68
C PHE A 51 -9.61 2.28 16.16
N GLN A 52 -10.55 3.06 16.69
CA GLN A 52 -11.83 2.55 17.16
C GLN A 52 -12.64 1.91 16.03
N GLN A 53 -12.62 2.52 14.84
CA GLN A 53 -13.26 1.98 13.64
C GLN A 53 -12.64 0.64 13.19
N CYS A 54 -11.33 0.46 13.38
CA CYS A 54 -10.61 -0.75 12.94
C CYS A 54 -10.40 -1.80 14.03
N ASN A 55 -10.81 -1.54 15.27
CA ASN A 55 -10.41 -2.34 16.43
C ASN A 55 -10.84 -3.81 16.31
N ASP A 56 -11.93 -4.09 15.61
CA ASP A 56 -12.44 -5.45 15.44
C ASP A 56 -11.64 -6.29 14.43
N ILE A 57 -10.86 -5.66 13.54
CA ILE A 57 -9.97 -6.33 12.56
C ILE A 57 -8.49 -6.29 12.97
N LEU A 58 -8.16 -5.73 14.14
CA LEU A 58 -6.79 -5.53 14.58
C LEU A 58 -6.45 -6.35 15.83
N SER A 59 -5.33 -7.06 15.78
CA SER A 59 -4.75 -7.77 16.92
C SER A 59 -3.40 -7.16 17.29
N PHE A 60 -3.30 -6.58 18.50
CA PHE A 60 -2.04 -5.98 18.94
C PHE A 60 -0.94 -7.05 19.10
N THR A 61 0.22 -6.81 18.49
CA THR A 61 1.38 -7.70 18.53
C THR A 61 2.65 -6.86 18.74
N ARG A 62 3.21 -6.91 19.95
CA ARG A 62 4.40 -6.14 20.39
C ARG A 62 4.21 -4.62 20.30
N ASN A 63 4.48 -4.01 19.15
CA ASN A 63 4.48 -2.56 18.92
C ASN A 63 3.74 -2.17 17.63
N LYS A 64 2.93 -3.09 17.11
CA LYS A 64 2.15 -2.97 15.87
C LYS A 64 0.84 -3.72 16.01
N TYR A 65 -0.05 -3.55 15.04
CA TYR A 65 -1.26 -4.35 14.93
C TYR A 65 -1.14 -5.30 13.75
N LYS A 66 -1.54 -6.56 13.94
CA LYS A 66 -1.73 -7.52 12.87
C LYS A 66 -3.18 -7.43 12.39
N LEU A 67 -3.36 -7.33 11.08
CA LEU A 67 -4.68 -7.32 10.45
C LEU A 67 -5.23 -8.75 10.39
N ASP A 68 -6.50 -8.96 10.73
CA ASP A 68 -7.16 -10.26 10.59
C ASP A 68 -7.63 -10.47 9.15
N LEU A 69 -6.77 -11.12 8.34
CA LEU A 69 -7.02 -11.40 6.92
C LEU A 69 -8.18 -12.38 6.67
N LYS A 70 -8.82 -12.93 7.72
CA LYS A 70 -10.03 -13.77 7.58
C LYS A 70 -11.32 -12.93 7.56
N LYS A 71 -11.23 -11.63 7.86
CA LYS A 71 -12.36 -10.69 7.87
C LYS A 71 -12.33 -9.81 6.63
N GLU A 72 -13.45 -9.12 6.38
CA GLU A 72 -13.44 -7.97 5.46
C GLU A 72 -12.62 -6.86 6.11
N VAL A 73 -11.66 -6.30 5.37
CA VAL A 73 -10.66 -5.34 5.89
C VAL A 73 -10.45 -4.17 4.93
N ILE A 74 -11.22 -4.12 3.83
CA ILE A 74 -11.18 -3.06 2.83
C ILE A 74 -12.50 -2.29 2.90
N LYS A 75 -13.62 -2.98 2.67
CA LYS A 75 -14.94 -2.35 2.62
C LYS A 75 -15.38 -1.93 4.02
N GLY A 76 -15.68 -0.65 4.20
CA GLY A 76 -15.96 -0.06 5.50
C GLY A 76 -14.71 0.30 6.32
N TYR A 77 -13.52 0.05 5.77
CA TYR A 77 -12.23 0.39 6.36
C TYR A 77 -11.39 1.24 5.39
N GLU A 78 -12.03 1.97 4.47
CA GLU A 78 -11.37 2.78 3.45
C GLU A 78 -10.39 3.78 4.09
N GLN A 79 -10.77 4.38 5.22
CA GLN A 79 -9.92 5.31 5.97
C GLN A 79 -8.61 4.65 6.44
N LEU A 80 -8.60 3.36 6.75
CA LEU A 80 -7.37 2.64 7.10
C LEU A 80 -6.39 2.59 5.94
N TRP A 81 -6.85 2.62 4.69
CA TRP A 81 -5.98 2.54 3.51
C TRP A 81 -5.63 3.91 2.97
N ASN A 82 -6.61 4.81 3.01
CA ASN A 82 -6.56 6.11 2.37
C ASN A 82 -6.01 7.21 3.27
N ALA A 83 -6.10 7.09 4.60
CA ALA A 83 -5.73 8.18 5.49
C ALA A 83 -4.27 8.61 5.29
N THR A 84 -4.07 9.93 5.25
CA THR A 84 -2.77 10.57 5.00
C THR A 84 -2.24 11.22 6.27
N GLY A 85 -1.07 11.88 6.19
CA GLY A 85 -0.59 12.72 7.29
C GLY A 85 -0.30 11.96 8.59
N TRP A 86 0.15 10.71 8.50
CA TRP A 86 0.54 9.85 9.63
C TRP A 86 -0.61 9.35 10.52
N GLN A 87 -1.87 9.61 10.17
CA GLN A 87 -3.03 9.20 10.98
C GLN A 87 -3.12 7.67 11.15
N ARG A 88 -2.95 6.94 10.04
CA ARG A 88 -2.96 5.46 10.03
C ARG A 88 -1.60 4.82 10.29
N GLY A 89 -0.53 5.59 10.17
CA GLY A 89 0.83 5.06 10.18
C GLY A 89 1.15 4.21 8.94
N SER A 90 2.22 3.42 8.97
CA SER A 90 2.66 2.62 7.83
C SER A 90 1.98 1.25 7.81
N ILE A 91 1.63 0.75 6.63
CA ILE A 91 1.07 -0.61 6.48
C ILE A 91 2.06 -1.47 5.71
N LEU A 92 2.26 -2.70 6.19
CA LEU A 92 3.13 -3.70 5.59
C LEU A 92 2.32 -4.93 5.18
N ILE A 93 2.49 -5.40 3.95
CA ILE A 93 1.92 -6.65 3.46
C ILE A 93 3.07 -7.57 3.06
N PHE A 94 3.03 -8.82 3.51
CA PHE A 94 4.04 -9.83 3.17
C PHE A 94 3.43 -10.97 2.37
N LEU A 95 4.07 -11.36 1.28
CA LEU A 95 3.61 -12.44 0.41
C LEU A 95 4.79 -13.16 -0.25
N GLU A 96 4.51 -14.36 -0.74
CA GLU A 96 5.50 -15.13 -1.51
C GLU A 96 5.73 -14.50 -2.89
N PRO A 97 6.97 -14.43 -3.40
CA PRO A 97 7.29 -13.85 -4.70
C PRO A 97 6.45 -14.44 -5.84
N GLU A 98 6.30 -15.77 -5.84
CA GLU A 98 5.57 -16.50 -6.88
C GLU A 98 4.06 -16.22 -6.85
N LYS A 99 3.49 -15.87 -5.69
CA LYS A 99 2.10 -15.43 -5.61
C LYS A 99 1.95 -14.03 -6.21
N LEU A 100 2.83 -13.10 -5.84
CA LEU A 100 2.79 -11.74 -6.36
C LEU A 100 2.86 -11.70 -7.89
N LYS A 101 3.80 -12.45 -8.48
CA LYS A 101 3.96 -12.54 -9.95
C LYS A 101 2.69 -13.03 -10.64
N LYS A 102 1.92 -13.93 -10.03
CA LYS A 102 0.68 -14.49 -10.59
C LYS A 102 -0.52 -13.54 -10.50
N LEU A 103 -0.49 -12.57 -9.59
CA LEU A 103 -1.61 -11.66 -9.39
C LEU A 103 -1.75 -10.61 -10.51
N ASN A 104 -0.68 -10.33 -11.25
CA ASN A 104 -0.65 -9.30 -12.30
C ASN A 104 -1.15 -7.92 -11.85
N ILE A 105 -1.02 -7.58 -10.56
CA ILE A 105 -1.54 -6.32 -10.00
C ILE A 105 -0.89 -5.07 -10.60
N PHE A 106 0.31 -5.19 -11.17
CA PHE A 106 1.01 -4.05 -11.76
C PHE A 106 0.33 -3.56 -13.04
N THR A 107 -0.55 -4.36 -13.64
CA THR A 107 -1.43 -3.92 -14.75
C THR A 107 -2.43 -2.84 -14.35
N SER A 108 -2.65 -2.64 -13.04
CA SER A 108 -3.48 -1.58 -12.48
C SER A 108 -2.66 -0.51 -11.75
N CYS A 109 -1.32 -0.61 -11.76
CA CYS A 109 -0.40 0.34 -11.16
C CYS A 109 0.18 1.30 -12.21
N TYR A 110 0.86 2.34 -11.74
CA TYR A 110 1.44 3.39 -12.56
C TYR A 110 2.89 3.69 -12.15
N ASP A 111 3.66 4.22 -13.09
CA ASP A 111 5.01 4.79 -12.91
C ASP A 111 5.98 4.01 -12.00
N PRO A 112 6.27 2.72 -12.30
CA PRO A 112 7.31 2.01 -11.56
C PRO A 112 8.62 2.75 -11.63
N SER A 113 9.22 3.03 -10.47
CA SER A 113 10.46 3.81 -10.41
C SER A 113 11.30 3.53 -9.18
N ILE A 114 12.59 3.86 -9.27
CA ILE A 114 13.58 3.68 -8.22
C ILE A 114 13.94 5.06 -7.69
N SER A 115 13.81 5.27 -6.37
CA SER A 115 14.22 6.52 -5.72
C SER A 115 15.45 6.27 -4.88
N GLU A 116 16.43 7.17 -5.00
CA GLU A 116 17.63 7.16 -4.17
C GLU A 116 17.35 7.56 -2.72
N ASN A 117 16.20 8.18 -2.42
CA ASN A 117 15.82 8.56 -1.07
C ASN A 117 14.75 7.61 -0.49
N PRO A 118 15.13 6.50 0.16
CA PRO A 118 14.20 5.49 0.66
C PRO A 118 13.32 5.96 1.83
N ASN A 119 13.63 7.09 2.46
CA ASN A 119 13.11 7.44 3.80
C ASN A 119 12.01 8.52 3.80
N SER A 120 11.26 8.67 2.72
CA SER A 120 10.10 9.57 2.69
C SER A 120 8.81 8.81 3.00
N GLY A 121 8.25 9.05 4.20
CA GLY A 121 6.84 8.78 4.49
C GLY A 121 6.51 7.56 5.35
N GLU A 122 7.44 6.63 5.57
CA GLU A 122 7.23 5.48 6.47
C GLU A 122 7.87 5.67 7.84
N SER A 123 7.35 4.92 8.82
CA SER A 123 8.05 4.76 10.10
C SER A 123 9.34 3.94 9.91
N ALA A 124 10.45 4.41 10.49
CA ALA A 124 11.73 3.68 10.45
C ALA A 124 11.63 2.26 11.03
N ALA A 125 10.77 2.06 12.03
CA ALA A 125 10.48 0.75 12.61
C ALA A 125 9.80 -0.20 11.61
N ALA A 126 8.85 0.30 10.81
CA ALA A 126 8.20 -0.50 9.78
C ALA A 126 9.20 -0.92 8.69
N ILE A 127 10.04 0.01 8.21
CA ILE A 127 11.06 -0.31 7.21
C ILE A 127 12.08 -1.33 7.72
N ARG A 128 12.57 -1.15 8.96
CA ARG A 128 13.50 -2.10 9.56
C ARG A 128 12.88 -3.50 9.65
N PHE A 129 11.65 -3.59 10.14
CA PHE A 129 10.94 -4.86 10.22
C PHE A 129 10.69 -5.48 8.85
N CYS A 130 10.30 -4.68 7.87
CA CYS A 130 10.10 -5.13 6.49
C CYS A 130 11.36 -5.78 5.93
N LYS A 131 12.50 -5.09 6.02
CA LYS A 131 13.79 -5.62 5.58
C LYS A 131 14.18 -6.90 6.32
N ASP A 132 14.00 -6.94 7.63
CA ASP A 132 14.29 -8.13 8.44
C ASP A 132 13.47 -9.35 8.00
N VAL A 133 12.16 -9.18 7.75
CA VAL A 133 11.27 -10.25 7.28
C VAL A 133 11.64 -10.68 5.87
N VAL A 134 11.81 -9.74 4.94
CA VAL A 134 12.19 -10.02 3.55
C VAL A 134 13.47 -10.84 3.50
N THR A 135 14.52 -10.45 4.24
CA THR A 135 15.80 -11.17 4.25
C THR A 135 15.72 -12.54 4.94
N LYS A 136 15.01 -12.65 6.08
CA LYS A 136 14.99 -13.90 6.85
C LYS A 136 14.04 -14.94 6.28
N GLU A 137 12.91 -14.50 5.75
CA GLU A 137 11.81 -15.37 5.30
C GLU A 137 11.72 -15.48 3.78
N LYS A 138 12.57 -14.76 3.04
CA LYS A 138 12.59 -14.73 1.57
C LYS A 138 11.23 -14.38 0.97
N LEU A 139 10.55 -13.42 1.60
CA LEU A 139 9.24 -12.90 1.17
C LEU A 139 9.41 -11.60 0.39
N VAL A 140 8.35 -11.19 -0.31
CA VAL A 140 8.19 -9.82 -0.79
C VAL A 140 7.48 -9.02 0.31
N GLY A 141 8.03 -7.86 0.63
CA GLY A 141 7.43 -6.87 1.52
C GLY A 141 6.89 -5.69 0.72
N LEU A 142 5.60 -5.43 0.83
CA LEU A 142 4.96 -4.23 0.27
C LEU A 142 4.73 -3.24 1.41
N CYS A 143 5.15 -2.00 1.23
CA CYS A 143 5.04 -0.97 2.24
C CYS A 143 4.24 0.22 1.73
N PHE A 144 3.13 0.49 2.40
CA PHE A 144 2.28 1.66 2.19
C PHE A 144 2.71 2.74 3.17
N SER A 145 3.05 3.90 2.64
CA SER A 145 3.57 5.02 3.42
C SER A 145 2.51 5.60 4.36
N ALA A 146 2.96 6.14 5.49
CA ALA A 146 2.09 6.78 6.46
C ALA A 146 1.65 8.18 6.01
N SER A 147 2.41 8.81 5.11
CA SER A 147 2.21 10.21 4.76
C SER A 147 1.17 10.43 3.66
N ASN A 148 0.91 9.44 2.81
CA ASN A 148 0.24 9.61 1.52
C ASN A 148 -0.86 8.59 1.24
N GLY A 149 -1.34 7.86 2.26
CA GLY A 149 -2.48 6.97 2.07
C GLY A 149 -2.21 5.88 1.03
N ILE A 150 -3.13 5.67 0.12
CA ILE A 150 -3.05 4.59 -0.87
C ILE A 150 -2.18 4.94 -2.08
N GLU A 151 -1.70 6.18 -2.20
CA GLU A 151 -1.14 6.74 -3.45
C GLU A 151 -0.04 5.89 -4.09
N TYR A 152 0.94 5.45 -3.30
CA TYR A 152 2.01 4.56 -3.77
C TYR A 152 2.33 3.48 -2.74
N MET A 153 2.98 2.41 -3.20
CA MET A 153 3.61 1.43 -2.34
C MET A 153 5.06 1.22 -2.74
N LYS A 154 5.92 0.96 -1.75
CA LYS A 154 7.29 0.48 -1.95
C LYS A 154 7.31 -1.04 -1.96
N VAL A 155 8.09 -1.61 -2.85
CA VAL A 155 8.29 -3.06 -3.00
C VAL A 155 9.72 -3.41 -2.56
N TYR A 156 9.82 -4.31 -1.59
CA TYR A 156 11.07 -4.85 -1.05
C TYR A 156 11.17 -6.35 -1.32
N ALA A 157 12.31 -6.80 -1.81
CA ALA A 157 12.62 -8.22 -2.04
C ALA A 157 14.14 -8.42 -2.04
N GLU A 158 14.61 -9.68 -2.07
CA GLU A 158 16.02 -9.99 -2.39
C GLU A 158 16.38 -9.49 -3.80
N SER A 159 17.64 -9.13 -4.03
CA SER A 159 18.09 -8.38 -5.22
C SER A 159 17.61 -8.96 -6.54
N ASP A 160 17.73 -10.28 -6.75
CA ASP A 160 17.32 -10.92 -8.00
C ASP A 160 15.79 -10.89 -8.16
N THR A 161 15.05 -11.22 -7.10
CA THR A 161 13.59 -11.13 -7.08
C THR A 161 13.10 -9.70 -7.28
N LEU A 162 13.76 -8.72 -6.69
CA LEU A 162 13.39 -7.31 -6.82
C LEU A 162 13.55 -6.84 -8.26
N LYS A 163 14.64 -7.24 -8.93
CA LYS A 163 14.88 -6.93 -10.34
C LYS A 163 13.80 -7.53 -11.22
N GLU A 164 13.48 -8.81 -11.03
CA GLU A 164 12.40 -9.47 -11.77
C GLU A 164 11.04 -8.79 -11.57
N LEU A 165 10.72 -8.43 -10.33
CA LEU A 165 9.47 -7.73 -10.01
C LEU A 165 9.42 -6.33 -10.62
N TYR A 166 10.55 -5.62 -10.66
CA TYR A 166 10.63 -4.30 -11.28
C TYR A 166 10.42 -4.39 -12.79
N GLU A 167 11.09 -5.33 -13.47
CA GLU A 167 10.87 -5.59 -14.90
C GLU A 167 9.42 -5.97 -15.19
N CYS A 168 8.83 -6.82 -14.33
CA CYS A 168 7.42 -7.18 -14.40
C CYS A 168 6.51 -5.94 -14.25
N ALA A 169 6.79 -5.07 -13.29
CA ALA A 169 6.04 -3.85 -13.07
C ALA A 169 6.12 -2.89 -14.27
N LEU A 170 7.31 -2.72 -14.86
CA LEU A 170 7.50 -1.89 -16.06
C LEU A 170 6.66 -2.40 -17.24
N VAL A 171 6.72 -3.70 -17.53
CA VAL A 171 5.96 -4.29 -18.64
C VAL A 171 4.46 -4.18 -18.40
N GLN A 172 3.99 -4.51 -17.19
CA GLN A 172 2.57 -4.52 -16.87
C GLN A 172 1.97 -3.11 -16.80
N ALA A 173 2.68 -2.15 -16.23
CA ALA A 173 2.22 -0.76 -16.14
C ALA A 173 2.10 -0.11 -17.52
N LEU A 174 2.96 -0.46 -18.49
CA LEU A 174 2.83 0.01 -19.88
C LEU A 174 1.58 -0.52 -20.58
N SER A 175 1.11 -1.70 -20.18
CA SER A 175 -0.13 -2.29 -20.69
C SER A 175 -1.38 -1.83 -19.95
N SER A 176 -1.21 -0.94 -18.96
CA SER A 176 -2.29 -0.52 -18.08
C SER A 176 -3.35 0.30 -18.83
N SER A 177 -4.60 -0.17 -18.79
CA SER A 177 -5.78 0.54 -19.30
C SER A 177 -6.43 1.45 -18.25
N SER A 178 -5.78 1.64 -17.09
CA SER A 178 -6.41 2.16 -15.88
C SER A 178 -6.62 3.69 -15.85
N ASP A 179 -6.09 4.44 -16.82
CA ASP A 179 -6.36 5.88 -16.96
C ASP A 179 -7.86 6.18 -17.19
N SER A 180 -8.61 5.21 -17.73
CA SER A 180 -10.06 5.33 -17.95
C SER A 180 -10.90 5.15 -16.68
N ILE A 181 -10.33 4.56 -15.62
CA ILE A 181 -11.07 4.15 -14.42
C ILE A 181 -11.14 5.30 -13.41
N TYR A 182 -10.10 6.13 -13.34
CA TYR A 182 -10.07 7.31 -12.50
C TYR A 182 -10.50 8.53 -13.32
N THR A 183 -11.75 8.94 -13.17
CA THR A 183 -12.24 10.15 -13.84
C THR A 183 -11.66 11.38 -13.13
N PRO A 184 -10.95 12.28 -13.83
CA PRO A 184 -10.42 13.49 -13.20
C PRO A 184 -11.56 14.28 -12.54
N GLN A 185 -11.51 14.45 -11.22
CA GLN A 185 -12.47 15.33 -10.55
C GLN A 185 -12.19 16.76 -11.05
N LYS A 186 -13.17 17.38 -11.75
CA LYS A 186 -13.07 18.79 -12.10
C LYS A 186 -12.90 19.59 -10.82
N LYS A 187 -11.72 20.21 -10.62
CA LYS A 187 -11.43 21.10 -9.49
C LYS A 187 -12.61 22.04 -9.26
N ARG A 188 -13.43 21.76 -8.25
CA ARG A 188 -14.40 22.75 -7.75
C ARG A 188 -13.56 23.84 -7.11
N ARG A 189 -13.31 24.92 -7.86
CA ARG A 189 -12.80 26.18 -7.28
C ARG A 189 -13.71 26.51 -6.11
N LYS A 190 -13.23 26.35 -4.87
CA LYS A 190 -13.89 26.92 -3.71
C LYS A 190 -13.85 28.42 -3.91
N LEU A 191 -14.99 29.00 -4.31
CA LEU A 191 -15.16 30.45 -4.29
C LEU A 191 -15.04 30.88 -2.82
N PRO A 192 -14.19 31.87 -2.49
CA PRO A 192 -14.12 32.38 -1.14
C PRO A 192 -15.49 32.93 -0.73
N ARG A 193 -15.90 32.61 0.51
CA ARG A 193 -17.09 33.18 1.15
C ARG A 193 -16.85 34.65 1.51
#